data_AF-A0A9E0YYE9-F1
#
_entry.id   AF-A0A9E0YYE9-F1
#
_cell.length_a   1.000
_cell.length_b   1.000
_cell.length_c   1.000
_cell.angle_alpha   90.00
_cell.angle_beta   90.00
_cell.angle_gamma   90.00
#
_symmetry.space_group_name_H-M   'P 1'
#
loop_
_entity.id
_entity.type
_entity.pdbx_description
1 polymer ?
#
loop_
_entity_poly.entity_id
_entity_poly.type
_entity_poly.pdbx_seq_one_letter_code
_entity_poly.pdbx_strand_id
1 'polypeptide(L)'
;MEHMILLWKGVVIVLICSIKPKIKLTVIVILGIIAAIIVSVIIYFNFKGETWVMVAGAQYSIQAGENEQRIDFLKQFGWEVEQEPVSIEEIVIPQQFNQVYERYNELQKTQGMDLTKYAGKTVKKVVYQITNYQRQDTIVHATLLIYHDKVIGGDISSAELDGFMYGFMGEGSQETNQLSGSMIASEIEEASQQSKGEIPTTAYPTD
;
A
#
# COMPACT_ATOMS: atom_id res chain seq x y z
N MET A 1 -57.03 3.39 -30.85
CA MET A 1 -55.70 3.11 -30.25
C MET A 1 -55.75 3.00 -28.74
N GLU A 2 -56.45 3.88 -28.03
CA GLU A 2 -56.52 3.86 -26.55
C GLU A 2 -57.16 2.59 -25.96
N HIS A 3 -58.17 2.04 -26.62
CA HIS A 3 -58.85 0.82 -26.17
C HIS A 3 -57.95 -0.44 -26.20
N MET A 4 -56.96 -0.48 -27.11
CA MET A 4 -55.98 -1.57 -27.17
C MET A 4 -54.90 -1.44 -26.08
N ILE A 5 -54.55 -0.21 -25.70
CA ILE A 5 -53.59 0.07 -24.62
C ILE A 5 -54.17 -0.34 -23.26
N LEU A 6 -55.47 -0.14 -23.04
CA LEU A 6 -56.14 -0.55 -21.80
C LEU A 6 -56.24 -2.07 -21.65
N LEU A 7 -56.52 -2.79 -22.73
CA LEU A 7 -56.55 -4.26 -22.73
C LEU A 7 -55.17 -4.85 -22.44
N TRP A 8 -54.10 -4.27 -23.01
CA TRP A 8 -52.74 -4.72 -22.74
C TRP A 8 -52.31 -4.47 -21.29
N LYS A 9 -52.66 -3.30 -20.73
CA LYS A 9 -52.43 -2.99 -19.31
C LYS A 9 -53.18 -3.96 -18.39
N GLY A 10 -54.45 -4.29 -18.70
CA GLY A 10 -55.24 -5.25 -17.94
C GLY A 10 -54.63 -6.66 -17.93
N VAL A 11 -54.19 -7.16 -19.09
CA VAL A 11 -53.53 -8.47 -19.22
C VAL A 11 -52.20 -8.52 -18.46
N VAL A 12 -51.41 -7.45 -18.53
CA VAL A 12 -50.14 -7.33 -17.78
C VAL A 12 -50.40 -7.32 -16.26
N ILE A 13 -51.41 -6.59 -15.80
CA ILE A 13 -51.80 -6.53 -14.37
C ILE A 13 -52.27 -7.91 -13.87
N VAL A 14 -53.06 -8.64 -14.67
CA VAL A 14 -53.57 -9.98 -14.30
C VAL A 14 -52.44 -11.02 -14.25
N LEU A 15 -51.47 -10.96 -15.17
CA LEU A 15 -50.28 -11.81 -15.15
C LEU A 15 -49.40 -11.55 -13.92
N ILE A 16 -49.22 -10.29 -13.53
CA ILE A 16 -48.49 -9.90 -12.30
C ILE A 16 -49.23 -10.35 -11.03
N CYS A 17 -50.56 -10.46 -11.06
CA CYS A 17 -51.39 -10.86 -9.92
C CYS A 17 -51.48 -12.38 -9.66
N SER A 18 -51.09 -13.25 -10.61
CA SER A 18 -51.24 -14.72 -10.45
C SER A 18 -50.05 -15.41 -9.74
N ILE A 19 -48.95 -14.69 -9.51
CA ILE A 19 -47.78 -15.26 -8.82
C ILE A 19 -48.08 -15.34 -7.32
N LYS A 20 -48.06 -16.56 -6.77
CA LYS A 20 -48.37 -16.83 -5.36
C LYS A 20 -47.50 -15.92 -4.44
N PRO A 21 -48.05 -15.32 -3.38
CA PRO A 21 -47.31 -14.38 -2.51
C PRO A 21 -46.05 -14.99 -1.89
N LYS A 22 -46.06 -16.32 -1.65
CA LYS A 22 -44.89 -17.08 -1.18
C LYS A 22 -43.74 -17.10 -2.19
N ILE A 23 -44.04 -17.14 -3.49
CA ILE A 23 -43.03 -17.14 -4.56
C ILE A 23 -42.45 -15.73 -4.76
N LYS A 24 -43.29 -14.68 -4.66
CA LYS A 24 -42.84 -13.28 -4.72
C LYS A 24 -41.85 -12.95 -3.60
N LEU A 25 -42.13 -13.39 -2.37
CA LEU A 25 -41.24 -13.17 -1.23
C LEU A 25 -39.91 -13.94 -1.38
N THR A 26 -39.94 -15.20 -1.80
CA THR A 26 -38.72 -16.00 -2.03
C THR A 26 -37.83 -15.40 -3.13
N VAL A 27 -38.41 -14.89 -4.21
CA VAL A 27 -37.66 -14.23 -5.30
C VAL A 27 -37.00 -12.93 -4.82
N ILE A 28 -37.68 -12.12 -4.01
CA ILE A 28 -37.11 -10.89 -3.44
C ILE A 28 -35.94 -11.21 -2.50
N VAL A 29 -36.07 -12.24 -1.65
CA VAL A 29 -34.99 -12.67 -0.75
C VAL A 29 -33.76 -13.15 -1.52
N ILE A 30 -33.95 -13.98 -2.57
CA ILE A 30 -32.85 -14.47 -3.41
C ILE A 30 -32.14 -13.31 -4.12
N LEU A 31 -32.89 -12.36 -4.69
CA LEU A 31 -32.33 -11.15 -5.32
C LEU A 31 -31.54 -10.30 -4.32
N GLY A 32 -32.04 -10.16 -3.09
CA GLY A 32 -31.33 -9.46 -2.01
C GLY A 32 -29.99 -10.12 -1.66
N ILE A 33 -29.96 -11.46 -1.58
CA ILE A 33 -28.72 -12.22 -1.31
C ILE A 33 -27.73 -12.06 -2.48
N ILE A 34 -28.20 -12.17 -3.72
CA ILE A 34 -27.34 -11.98 -4.91
C ILE A 34 -26.76 -10.57 -4.93
N ALA A 35 -27.56 -9.54 -4.65
CA ALA A 35 -27.10 -8.16 -4.58
C ALA A 35 -26.05 -7.97 -3.46
N ALA A 36 -26.26 -8.57 -2.29
CA ALA A 36 -25.29 -8.51 -1.18
C ALA A 36 -23.96 -9.21 -1.54
N ILE A 37 -24.01 -10.34 -2.25
CA ILE A 37 -22.80 -11.02 -2.75
C ILE A 37 -22.07 -10.11 -3.75
N ILE A 38 -22.78 -9.51 -4.71
CA ILE A 38 -22.18 -8.61 -5.70
C ILE A 38 -21.51 -7.43 -5.02
N VAL A 39 -22.16 -6.79 -4.04
CA VAL A 39 -21.57 -5.68 -3.27
C VAL A 39 -20.32 -6.14 -2.51
N SER A 40 -20.37 -7.32 -1.88
CA SER A 40 -19.21 -7.87 -1.15
C SER A 40 -18.03 -8.15 -2.08
N VAL A 41 -18.29 -8.68 -3.28
CA VAL A 41 -17.27 -8.91 -4.32
C VAL A 41 -16.68 -7.58 -4.80
N ILE A 42 -17.51 -6.55 -5.04
CA ILE A 42 -17.04 -5.22 -5.42
C ILE A 42 -16.13 -4.64 -4.33
N ILE A 43 -16.54 -4.71 -3.06
CA ILE A 43 -15.72 -4.22 -1.93
C ILE A 43 -14.39 -4.97 -1.87
N TYR A 44 -14.40 -6.30 -2.00
CA TYR A 44 -13.18 -7.12 -2.00
C TYR A 44 -12.20 -6.73 -3.13
N PHE A 45 -12.70 -6.53 -4.36
CA PHE A 45 -11.85 -6.12 -5.48
C PHE A 45 -11.36 -4.68 -5.35
N ASN A 46 -12.17 -3.77 -4.82
CA ASN A 46 -11.73 -2.39 -4.55
C ASN A 46 -10.67 -2.34 -3.44
N PHE A 47 -10.77 -3.21 -2.44
CA PHE A 47 -9.79 -3.31 -1.36
C PHE A 47 -8.43 -3.82 -1.85
N LYS A 48 -8.40 -4.60 -2.93
CA LYS A 48 -7.14 -5.13 -3.50
C LYS A 48 -6.25 -4.07 -4.14
N GLY A 49 -6.72 -2.84 -4.41
CA GLY A 49 -5.96 -1.69 -4.92
C GLY A 49 -5.08 -1.96 -6.16
N GLU A 50 -4.34 -0.95 -6.62
CA GLU A 50 -3.41 -1.12 -7.75
C GLU A 50 -2.21 -1.98 -7.36
N THR A 51 -1.78 -2.91 -8.22
CA THR A 51 -0.65 -3.82 -7.96
C THR A 51 0.61 -3.40 -8.72
N TRP A 52 0.62 -2.19 -9.26
CA TRP A 52 1.73 -1.63 -10.00
C TRP A 52 1.86 -0.13 -9.74
N VAL A 53 3.03 0.42 -10.06
CA VAL A 53 3.33 1.86 -10.00
C VAL A 53 4.09 2.27 -11.25
N MET A 54 3.90 3.53 -11.69
CA MET A 54 4.70 4.11 -12.77
C MET A 54 5.91 4.82 -12.18
N VAL A 55 7.10 4.42 -12.60
CA VAL A 55 8.36 5.10 -12.26
C VAL A 55 9.05 5.45 -13.57
N ALA A 56 9.35 6.73 -13.77
CA ALA A 56 10.03 7.23 -14.97
C ALA A 56 9.41 6.73 -16.31
N GLY A 57 8.09 6.56 -16.36
CA GLY A 57 7.36 6.12 -17.57
C GLY A 57 7.32 4.60 -17.79
N ALA A 58 7.92 3.80 -16.92
CA ALA A 58 7.83 2.34 -16.93
C ALA A 58 6.93 1.83 -15.79
N GLN A 59 6.27 0.70 -16.01
CA GLN A 59 5.38 0.07 -15.05
C GLN A 59 6.13 -1.00 -14.25
N TYR A 60 6.02 -0.94 -12.93
CA TYR A 60 6.64 -1.87 -11.99
C TYR A 60 5.57 -2.55 -11.15
N SER A 61 5.63 -3.87 -10.99
CA SER A 61 4.84 -4.58 -9.97
C SER A 61 5.24 -4.09 -8.59
N ILE A 62 4.29 -3.96 -7.67
CA ILE A 62 4.55 -3.61 -6.26
C ILE A 62 4.15 -4.72 -5.29
N GLN A 63 3.85 -5.93 -5.76
CA GLN A 63 3.48 -7.05 -4.90
C GLN A 63 4.65 -7.44 -3.99
N ALA A 64 4.37 -7.68 -2.71
CA ALA A 64 5.38 -7.87 -1.67
C ALA A 64 4.90 -8.70 -0.46
N GLY A 65 3.82 -9.47 -0.61
CA GLY A 65 3.30 -10.33 0.47
C GLY A 65 4.31 -11.42 0.83
N GLU A 66 4.75 -12.14 -0.19
CA GLU A 66 5.74 -13.22 -0.06
C GLU A 66 7.17 -12.73 -0.26
N ASN A 67 8.14 -13.50 0.23
CA ASN A 67 9.57 -13.16 0.13
C ASN A 67 10.03 -13.05 -1.32
N GLU A 68 9.62 -14.00 -2.16
CA GLU A 68 9.96 -14.07 -3.57
C GLU A 68 9.46 -12.83 -4.32
N GLN A 69 8.27 -12.34 -3.96
CA GLN A 69 7.70 -11.13 -4.55
C GLN A 69 8.52 -9.88 -4.22
N ARG A 70 9.09 -9.80 -3.01
CA ARG A 70 9.97 -8.69 -2.59
C ARG A 70 11.31 -8.73 -3.32
N ILE A 71 11.87 -9.91 -3.51
CA ILE A 71 13.09 -10.10 -4.30
C ILE A 71 12.83 -9.75 -5.77
N ASP A 72 11.74 -10.26 -6.34
CA ASP A 72 11.31 -9.94 -7.70
C ASP A 72 11.06 -8.44 -7.87
N PHE A 73 10.49 -7.78 -6.85
CA PHE A 73 10.30 -6.33 -6.84
C PHE A 73 11.62 -5.59 -7.06
N LEU A 74 12.64 -5.89 -6.25
CA LEU A 74 13.97 -5.29 -6.33
C LEU A 74 14.69 -5.61 -7.64
N LYS A 75 14.51 -6.84 -8.14
CA LYS A 75 15.08 -7.31 -9.40
C LYS A 75 14.56 -6.52 -10.61
N GLN A 76 13.34 -5.98 -10.58
CA GLN A 76 12.84 -5.12 -11.66
C GLN A 76 13.70 -3.85 -11.84
N PHE A 77 14.40 -3.42 -10.80
CA PHE A 77 15.32 -2.28 -10.83
C PHE A 77 16.79 -2.69 -11.00
N GLY A 78 17.07 -3.98 -11.20
CA GLY A 78 18.41 -4.50 -11.42
C GLY A 78 19.19 -4.84 -10.15
N TRP A 79 18.55 -4.83 -8.97
CA TRP A 79 19.19 -5.21 -7.72
C TRP A 79 19.11 -6.71 -7.47
N GLU A 80 20.24 -7.29 -7.08
CA GLU A 80 20.32 -8.65 -6.55
C GLU A 80 20.56 -8.58 -5.04
N VAL A 81 19.87 -9.44 -4.29
CA VAL A 81 19.91 -9.45 -2.83
C VAL A 81 20.08 -10.86 -2.28
N GLU A 82 20.50 -10.93 -1.02
CA GLU A 82 20.43 -12.17 -0.24
C GLU A 82 18.99 -12.71 -0.15
N GLN A 83 18.84 -14.04 -0.10
CA GLN A 83 17.52 -14.68 -0.08
C GLN A 83 16.73 -14.39 1.21
N GLU A 84 17.44 -14.26 2.33
CA GLU A 84 16.86 -13.93 3.62
C GLU A 84 17.04 -12.44 3.91
N PRO A 85 15.98 -11.75 4.38
CA PRO A 85 16.11 -10.35 4.80
C PRO A 85 16.97 -10.25 6.06
N VAL A 86 17.75 -9.17 6.14
CA VAL A 86 18.56 -8.78 7.30
C VAL A 86 17.66 -8.45 8.49
N SER A 87 16.55 -7.75 8.24
CA SER A 87 15.56 -7.46 9.28
C SER A 87 14.14 -7.35 8.72
N ILE A 88 13.17 -7.66 9.59
CA ILE A 88 11.73 -7.46 9.36
C ILE A 88 11.15 -6.85 10.63
N GLU A 89 10.60 -5.65 10.51
CA GLU A 89 10.10 -4.87 11.65
C GLU A 89 8.75 -4.23 11.32
N GLU A 90 7.92 -4.04 12.34
CA GLU A 90 6.70 -3.24 12.21
C GLU A 90 6.97 -1.82 12.71
N ILE A 91 6.79 -0.84 11.83
CA ILE A 91 6.98 0.57 12.12
C ILE A 91 5.67 1.34 11.86
N VAL A 92 5.51 2.49 12.49
CA VAL A 92 4.36 3.37 12.24
C VAL A 92 4.82 4.54 11.38
N ILE A 93 4.14 4.77 10.26
CA ILE A 93 4.31 6.01 9.49
C ILE A 93 3.78 7.16 10.35
N PRO A 94 4.56 8.20 10.65
CA PRO A 94 4.13 9.29 11.52
C PRO A 94 2.81 9.91 11.06
N GLN A 95 1.95 10.28 12.02
CA GLN A 95 0.68 10.94 11.71
C GLN A 95 0.90 12.33 11.08
N GLN A 96 1.97 13.02 11.49
CA GLN A 96 2.42 14.31 10.95
C GLN A 96 3.87 14.17 10.51
N PHE A 97 4.19 14.68 9.33
CA PHE A 97 5.54 14.59 8.78
C PHE A 97 6.33 15.82 9.24
N ASN A 98 7.46 15.59 9.90
CA ASN A 98 8.45 16.63 10.13
C ASN A 98 9.30 16.83 8.87
N GLN A 99 10.20 17.81 8.87
CA GLN A 99 11.04 18.13 7.71
C GLN A 99 11.84 16.91 7.18
N VAL A 100 12.24 16.01 8.06
CA VAL A 100 13.00 14.80 7.70
C VAL A 100 12.11 13.81 6.95
N TYR A 101 10.94 13.51 7.50
CA TYR A 101 9.99 12.60 6.87
C TYR A 101 9.36 13.20 5.61
N GLU A 102 9.21 14.51 5.54
CA GLU A 102 8.82 15.23 4.32
C GLU A 102 9.85 15.00 3.20
N ARG A 103 11.15 15.19 3.47
CA ARG A 103 12.22 14.90 2.49
C ARG A 103 12.27 13.43 2.09
N TYR A 104 12.11 12.53 3.04
CA TYR A 104 12.02 11.10 2.73
C TYR A 104 10.82 10.81 1.82
N ASN A 105 9.67 11.42 2.10
CA ASN A 105 8.49 11.27 1.25
C ASN A 105 8.65 11.93 -0.13
N GLU A 106 9.43 13.01 -0.25
CA GLU A 106 9.80 13.57 -1.55
C GLU A 106 10.57 12.55 -2.39
N LEU A 107 11.55 11.86 -1.79
CA LEU A 107 12.24 10.74 -2.43
C LEU A 107 11.24 9.65 -2.85
N GLN A 108 10.32 9.25 -1.98
CA GLN A 108 9.30 8.24 -2.32
C GLN A 108 8.42 8.69 -3.51
N LYS A 109 8.06 9.97 -3.57
CA LYS A 109 7.24 10.53 -4.65
C LYS A 109 7.93 10.46 -6.00
N THR A 110 9.25 10.61 -6.06
CA THR A 110 10.00 10.39 -7.31
C THR A 110 9.86 8.97 -7.85
N GLN A 111 9.56 8.02 -6.96
CA GLN A 111 9.34 6.61 -7.25
C GLN A 111 7.84 6.27 -7.42
N GLY A 112 6.99 7.29 -7.57
CA GLY A 112 5.53 7.12 -7.72
C GLY A 112 4.82 6.71 -6.43
N MET A 113 5.49 6.76 -5.29
CA MET A 113 4.99 6.33 -3.98
C MET A 113 4.78 7.53 -3.05
N ASP A 114 3.70 7.57 -2.28
CA ASP A 114 3.41 8.71 -1.39
C ASP A 114 2.99 8.21 0.00
N LEU A 115 3.91 8.35 0.95
CA LEU A 115 3.76 7.89 2.32
C LEU A 115 2.68 8.67 3.08
N THR A 116 2.31 9.88 2.66
CA THR A 116 1.25 10.65 3.33
C THR A 116 -0.11 9.94 3.29
N LYS A 117 -0.33 9.09 2.27
CA LYS A 117 -1.53 8.24 2.16
C LYS A 117 -1.62 7.17 3.25
N TYR A 118 -0.49 6.91 3.91
CA TYR A 118 -0.33 5.89 4.94
C TYR A 118 0.02 6.50 6.29
N ALA A 119 -0.15 7.81 6.49
CA ALA A 119 0.08 8.47 7.78
C ALA A 119 -0.73 7.82 8.92
N GLY A 120 -0.06 7.56 10.03
CA GLY A 120 -0.61 6.86 11.20
C GLY A 120 -0.84 5.36 11.00
N LYS A 121 -0.44 4.78 9.86
CA LYS A 121 -0.56 3.34 9.60
C LYS A 121 0.68 2.59 10.05
N THR A 122 0.46 1.39 10.59
CA THR A 122 1.53 0.41 10.83
C THR A 122 1.86 -0.29 9.52
N VAL A 123 3.15 -0.34 9.19
CA VAL A 123 3.69 -0.93 7.96
C VAL A 123 4.85 -1.86 8.32
N LYS A 124 5.17 -2.79 7.45
CA LYS A 124 6.30 -3.70 7.61
C LYS A 124 7.53 -3.11 6.90
N LYS A 125 8.58 -2.80 7.64
CA LYS A 125 9.91 -2.47 7.13
C LYS A 125 10.68 -3.78 6.94
N VAL A 126 11.13 -4.06 5.73
CA VAL A 126 11.96 -5.22 5.40
C VAL A 126 13.25 -4.74 4.79
N VAL A 127 14.38 -5.22 5.30
CA VAL A 127 15.71 -4.82 4.84
C VAL A 127 16.43 -6.02 4.25
N TYR A 128 16.96 -5.88 3.04
CA TYR A 128 17.78 -6.88 2.37
C TYR A 128 19.20 -6.36 2.15
N GLN A 129 20.18 -7.26 2.16
CA GLN A 129 21.54 -6.94 1.73
C GLN A 129 21.67 -7.10 0.21
N ILE A 130 22.20 -6.08 -0.45
CA ILE A 130 22.48 -6.09 -1.89
C ILE A 130 23.82 -6.80 -2.14
N THR A 131 23.84 -7.69 -3.13
CA THR A 131 25.00 -8.53 -3.46
C THR A 131 25.70 -8.11 -4.76
N ASN A 132 25.05 -7.31 -5.61
CA ASN A 132 25.60 -6.86 -6.91
C ASN A 132 26.02 -5.38 -6.94
N TYR A 133 26.28 -4.77 -5.79
CA TYR A 133 26.74 -3.38 -5.73
C TYR A 133 28.20 -3.27 -6.21
N GLN A 134 28.50 -2.26 -7.05
CA GLN A 134 29.78 -2.16 -7.78
C GLN A 134 31.00 -1.92 -6.87
N ARG A 135 30.80 -1.33 -5.69
CA ARG A 135 31.86 -1.08 -4.71
C ARG A 135 31.89 -2.21 -3.68
N GLN A 136 32.83 -3.14 -3.85
CA GLN A 136 32.91 -4.38 -3.06
C GLN A 136 33.12 -4.17 -1.55
N ASP A 137 33.68 -3.03 -1.15
CA ASP A 137 33.96 -2.71 0.25
C ASP A 137 32.81 -2.00 0.96
N THR A 138 31.70 -1.71 0.26
CA THR A 138 30.56 -1.00 0.82
C THR A 138 29.37 -1.92 1.02
N ILE A 139 28.90 -2.01 2.26
CA ILE A 139 27.64 -2.71 2.57
C ILE A 139 26.49 -1.80 2.19
N VAL A 140 25.64 -2.30 1.29
CA VAL A 140 24.44 -1.59 0.82
C VAL A 140 23.21 -2.42 1.10
N HIS A 141 22.18 -1.76 1.60
CA HIS A 141 20.89 -2.35 1.91
C HIS A 141 19.80 -1.81 0.99
N ALA A 142 18.82 -2.67 0.72
CA ALA A 142 17.54 -2.30 0.13
C ALA A 142 16.46 -2.37 1.22
N THR A 143 15.87 -1.22 1.53
CA THR A 143 14.74 -1.12 2.47
C THR A 143 13.44 -1.10 1.70
N LEU A 144 12.47 -1.91 2.11
CA LEU A 144 11.11 -1.94 1.60
C LEU A 144 10.14 -1.59 2.72
N LEU A 145 9.24 -0.64 2.48
CA LEU A 145 8.08 -0.35 3.32
C LEU A 145 6.84 -1.01 2.70
N ILE A 146 6.24 -1.94 3.42
CA ILE A 146 5.17 -2.80 2.91
C ILE A 146 3.88 -2.59 3.71
N TYR A 147 2.79 -2.32 3.00
CA TYR A 147 1.44 -2.21 3.57
C TYR A 147 0.45 -3.00 2.74
N HIS A 148 -0.29 -3.91 3.37
CA HIS A 148 -1.23 -4.82 2.69
C HIS A 148 -0.60 -5.53 1.48
N ASP A 149 0.53 -6.20 1.71
CA ASP A 149 1.26 -7.01 0.73
C ASP A 149 1.76 -6.22 -0.49
N LYS A 150 1.96 -4.91 -0.33
CA LYS A 150 2.46 -4.01 -1.38
C LYS A 150 3.57 -3.11 -0.91
N VAL A 151 4.58 -2.91 -1.75
CA VAL A 151 5.59 -1.87 -1.55
C VAL A 151 4.90 -0.50 -1.69
N ILE A 152 5.03 0.31 -0.64
CA ILE A 152 4.51 1.68 -0.57
C ILE A 152 5.62 2.73 -0.44
N GLY A 153 6.88 2.28 -0.35
CA GLY A 153 8.07 3.11 -0.27
C GLY A 153 9.31 2.27 0.02
N GLY A 154 10.46 2.92 0.05
CA GLY A 154 11.75 2.34 0.39
C GLY A 154 12.91 3.06 -0.29
N ASP A 155 14.10 2.52 -0.07
CA ASP A 155 15.36 3.15 -0.49
C ASP A 155 16.49 2.14 -0.62
N ILE A 156 17.53 2.54 -1.34
CA ILE A 156 18.82 1.88 -1.40
C ILE A 156 19.81 2.74 -0.62
N SER A 157 20.38 2.21 0.44
CA SER A 157 21.21 3.00 1.37
C SER A 157 22.42 2.25 1.90
N SER A 158 23.42 3.02 2.33
CA SER A 158 24.60 2.52 3.04
C SER A 158 24.74 3.19 4.39
N ALA A 159 25.07 2.41 5.42
CA ALA A 159 25.23 2.87 6.80
C ALA A 159 26.63 3.42 7.13
N GLU A 160 27.49 3.60 6.12
CA GLU A 160 28.84 4.15 6.28
C GLU A 160 28.82 5.65 6.63
N LEU A 161 29.95 6.17 7.13
CA LEU A 161 30.11 7.58 7.52
C LEU A 161 29.79 8.54 6.36
N ASP A 162 30.21 8.16 5.14
CA ASP A 162 29.89 8.83 3.87
C ASP A 162 28.78 8.08 3.11
N GLY A 163 27.85 7.49 3.87
CA GLY A 163 26.73 6.72 3.36
C GLY A 163 25.73 7.56 2.57
N PHE A 164 24.97 6.88 1.72
CA PHE A 164 24.01 7.48 0.80
C PHE A 164 22.61 6.89 1.02
N MET A 165 21.61 7.53 0.44
CA MET A 165 20.25 7.02 0.34
C MET A 165 19.66 7.45 -1.01
N TYR A 166 19.25 6.47 -1.82
CA TYR A 166 18.70 6.65 -3.15
C TYR A 166 17.34 5.95 -3.29
N GLY A 167 16.59 6.29 -4.33
CA GLY A 167 15.44 5.48 -4.72
C GLY A 167 15.88 4.16 -5.36
N PHE A 168 14.92 3.28 -5.67
CA PHE A 168 15.17 1.98 -6.28
C PHE A 168 15.86 2.07 -7.65
N MET A 169 15.76 3.21 -8.36
CA MET A 169 16.51 3.44 -9.61
C MET A 169 18.02 3.69 -9.38
N GLY A 170 18.47 3.77 -8.13
CA GLY A 170 19.86 4.00 -7.77
C GLY A 170 20.31 5.45 -7.94
N GLU A 171 21.63 5.63 -8.05
CA GLU A 171 22.33 6.94 -8.06
C GLU A 171 21.90 7.88 -9.21
N GLY A 172 21.24 7.37 -10.25
CA GLY A 172 20.62 8.18 -11.30
C GLY A 172 19.39 8.99 -10.84
N SER A 173 18.89 8.75 -9.61
CA SER A 173 17.85 9.54 -8.98
C SER A 173 18.47 10.68 -8.17
N GLN A 174 18.55 11.85 -8.79
CA GLN A 174 18.92 13.19 -8.28
C GLN A 174 19.24 13.28 -6.77
N GLU A 175 20.48 13.70 -6.47
CA GLU A 175 21.04 14.04 -5.16
C GLU A 175 20.04 14.80 -4.26
N THR A 176 19.67 14.23 -3.11
CA THR A 176 19.14 15.04 -2.01
C THR A 176 20.31 15.65 -1.25
N ASN A 177 20.47 16.97 -1.39
CA ASN A 177 21.49 17.83 -0.81
C ASN A 177 21.99 17.44 0.61
N GLN A 178 23.28 17.13 0.70
CA GLN A 178 24.27 17.41 1.78
C GLN A 178 23.85 17.31 3.27
N LEU A 179 22.96 16.39 3.65
CA LEU A 179 22.98 15.80 4.99
C LEU A 179 23.24 14.30 4.83
N SER A 180 24.30 13.79 5.48
CA SER A 180 24.75 12.40 5.38
C SER A 180 23.56 11.43 5.46
N GLY A 181 23.43 10.51 4.49
CA GLY A 181 22.29 9.58 4.40
C GLY A 181 22.11 8.73 5.66
N SER A 182 23.21 8.49 6.38
CA SER A 182 23.24 7.87 7.71
C SER A 182 22.41 8.65 8.75
N MET A 183 22.51 9.98 8.77
CA MET A 183 21.76 10.81 9.74
C MET A 183 20.26 10.76 9.47
N ILE A 184 19.87 10.85 8.20
CA ILE A 184 18.46 10.82 7.78
C ILE A 184 17.80 9.48 8.15
N ALA A 185 18.48 8.35 7.91
CA ALA A 185 17.95 7.03 8.25
C ALA A 185 17.70 6.86 9.75
N SER A 186 18.64 7.32 10.60
CA SER A 186 18.49 7.22 12.06
C SER A 186 17.33 8.06 12.61
N GLU A 187 17.14 9.27 12.07
CA GLU A 187 16.11 10.19 12.54
C GLU A 187 14.70 9.78 12.05
N ILE A 188 14.60 9.12 10.89
CA ILE A 188 13.36 8.46 10.43
C ILE A 188 12.98 7.31 11.37
N GLU A 189 13.96 6.53 11.82
CA GLU A 189 13.75 5.40 12.72
C GLU A 189 13.29 5.88 14.10
N GLU A 190 13.91 6.93 14.65
CA GLU A 190 13.47 7.59 15.88
C GLU A 190 12.05 8.17 15.76
N ALA A 191 11.75 8.88 14.67
CA ALA A 191 10.40 9.44 14.44
C ALA A 191 9.32 8.35 14.34
N SER A 192 9.67 7.20 13.76
CA SER A 192 8.77 6.03 13.65
C SER A 192 8.55 5.35 15.01
N GLN A 193 9.54 5.39 15.90
CA GLN A 193 9.45 4.84 17.26
C GLN A 193 8.69 5.75 18.23
N GLN A 194 8.83 7.08 18.11
CA GLN A 194 8.14 8.04 18.98
C GLN A 194 6.60 7.96 18.84
N SER A 195 6.09 7.63 17.65
CA SER A 195 4.67 7.37 17.41
C SER A 195 4.12 6.15 18.17
N LYS A 196 4.97 5.22 18.62
CA LYS A 196 4.56 4.03 19.38
C LYS A 196 4.23 4.34 20.85
N GLY A 197 4.64 5.52 21.35
CA GLY A 197 4.56 5.90 22.75
C GLY A 197 3.33 6.72 23.18
N GLU A 198 2.52 7.24 22.24
CA GLU A 198 1.38 8.11 22.58
C GLU A 198 0.06 7.34 22.70
N ILE A 199 -0.14 6.65 23.82
CA ILE A 199 -1.48 6.30 24.30
C ILE A 199 -1.86 7.39 25.33
N PRO A 200 -2.87 8.26 25.08
CA PRO A 200 -3.29 9.23 26.06
C PRO A 200 -3.94 8.52 27.26
N THR A 201 -3.16 8.27 28.31
CA THR A 201 -3.65 7.69 29.56
C THR A 201 -4.15 8.81 30.47
N THR A 202 -5.17 9.57 30.06
CA THR A 202 -5.88 10.51 30.96
C THR A 202 -7.33 10.75 30.52
N ALA A 203 -8.19 9.73 30.59
CA ALA A 203 -9.64 9.95 30.65
C ALA A 203 -10.38 8.70 31.16
N TYR A 204 -10.29 8.43 32.47
CA TYR A 204 -11.40 7.78 33.16
C TYR A 204 -12.11 8.85 34.01
N PRO A 205 -13.38 9.17 33.74
CA PRO A 205 -14.19 9.88 34.72
C PRO A 205 -14.52 8.88 35.83
N THR A 206 -14.14 9.20 37.06
CA THR A 206 -14.74 8.55 38.22
C THR A 206 -15.94 9.40 38.59
N ASP A 207 -17.13 8.82 38.52
CA ASP A 207 -18.37 9.36 39.09
C ASP A 207 -18.24 9.58 40.62
#